data_AF-B1BVI0-F1
#
_entry.id   AF-B1BVI0-F1
#
_cell.length_a   1.000
_cell.length_b   1.000
_cell.length_c   1.000
_cell.angle_alpha   90.00
_cell.angle_beta   90.00
_cell.angle_gamma   90.00
#
_symmetry.space_group_name_H-M   'P 1'
#
loop_
_entity.id
_entity.type
_entity.pdbx_description
1 polymer ?
#
loop_
_entity_poly.entity_id
_entity_poly.type
_entity_poly.pdbx_seq_one_letter_code
_entity_poly.pdbx_strand_id
1 'polypeptide(L)'
;MNLEKLAKIIKKYRKDNNLTQQQLAEKLDISRSVLSYYENTNAEPNLYFLYNFSRLLNCTIDELVDSADIFDDFSLSQTPQNEFEPIKKSKTKVKEDTLNINDGQKFLKEIKNMLNKVKKTYDELNYSKLRIDRTLTELDRAINRANRTKEDLNLSLRRVNRLYDDLKRTNSREERFDKLVKQLDDISKNLNPNFENDIIDMTDIEISTDLVPSVEELRKNKILEFKNKSKESNSKYIRIPILGVVAAGNPSYACENILDNIYLPKGNFSSSFTYFGLKVKGDSMNELFEDGEVIIIRKTSLVHNDDIVIAFVGDEATCKEYYYDGNNINLIPHSTNSKHKKQVYSVDEVKIIGLVEGSLNDFLDSYI
;
A
#
# COMPACT_ATOMS: atom_id res chain seq x y z
N MET A 1 -26.19 -21.81 18.63
CA MET A 1 -26.20 -22.94 17.67
C MET A 1 -25.56 -24.16 18.33
N ASN A 2 -26.22 -25.32 18.34
CA ASN A 2 -25.63 -26.54 18.86
C ASN A 2 -24.79 -27.20 17.75
N LEU A 3 -23.47 -26.99 17.79
CA LEU A 3 -22.53 -27.45 16.76
C LEU A 3 -22.51 -28.97 16.60
N GLU A 4 -22.65 -29.72 17.69
CA GLU A 4 -22.69 -31.18 17.66
C GLU A 4 -23.91 -31.70 16.91
N LYS A 5 -25.08 -31.06 17.09
CA LYS A 5 -26.30 -31.41 16.37
C LYS A 5 -26.17 -31.12 14.88
N LEU A 6 -25.69 -29.94 14.52
CA LEU A 6 -25.50 -29.55 13.12
C LEU A 6 -24.53 -30.49 12.38
N ALA A 7 -23.41 -30.86 13.03
CA ALA A 7 -22.47 -31.82 12.49
C ALA A 7 -23.09 -33.21 12.25
N LYS A 8 -23.99 -33.66 13.14
CA LYS A 8 -24.77 -34.90 12.94
C LYS A 8 -25.72 -34.80 11.75
N ILE A 9 -26.41 -33.67 11.58
CA ILE A 9 -27.33 -33.44 10.46
C ILE A 9 -26.58 -33.47 9.12
N ILE A 10 -25.41 -32.80 9.04
CA ILE A 10 -24.56 -32.81 7.84
C ILE A 10 -24.12 -34.24 7.51
N LYS A 11 -23.62 -34.98 8.51
CA LYS A 11 -23.20 -36.38 8.35
C LYS A 11 -24.36 -37.29 7.92
N LYS A 12 -25.56 -37.10 8.50
CA LYS A 12 -26.76 -37.89 8.20
C LYS A 12 -27.20 -37.64 6.76
N TYR A 13 -27.40 -36.38 6.35
CA TYR A 13 -27.76 -36.02 4.99
C TYR A 13 -26.77 -36.58 3.95
N ARG A 14 -25.46 -36.48 4.23
CA ARG A 14 -24.42 -37.01 3.35
C ARG A 14 -24.55 -38.53 3.15
N LYS A 15 -24.79 -39.28 4.24
CA LYS A 15 -24.94 -40.74 4.19
C LYS A 15 -26.25 -41.14 3.52
N ASP A 16 -27.36 -40.48 3.85
CA ASP A 16 -28.69 -40.78 3.29
C ASP A 16 -28.73 -40.55 1.77
N ASN A 17 -27.94 -39.59 1.27
CA ASN A 17 -27.82 -39.30 -0.16
C ASN A 17 -26.62 -40.01 -0.84
N ASN A 18 -25.94 -40.94 -0.16
CA ASN A 18 -24.76 -41.66 -0.68
C ASN A 18 -23.64 -40.77 -1.24
N LEU A 19 -23.43 -39.59 -0.64
CA LEU A 19 -22.43 -38.63 -1.08
C LEU A 19 -21.09 -38.84 -0.37
N THR A 20 -20.00 -38.69 -1.11
CA THR A 20 -18.67 -38.49 -0.50
C THR A 20 -18.56 -37.08 0.07
N GLN A 21 -17.62 -36.85 1.00
CA GLN A 21 -17.36 -35.51 1.53
C GLN A 21 -16.95 -34.53 0.42
N GLN A 22 -16.23 -35.01 -0.60
CA GLN A 22 -15.86 -34.19 -1.75
C GLN A 22 -17.10 -33.74 -2.54
N GLN A 23 -18.00 -34.67 -2.85
CA GLN A 23 -19.21 -34.38 -3.64
C GLN A 23 -20.20 -33.46 -2.91
N LEU A 24 -20.37 -33.62 -1.59
CA LEU A 24 -21.21 -32.72 -0.82
C LEU A 24 -20.58 -31.32 -0.72
N ALA A 25 -19.25 -31.25 -0.61
CA ALA A 25 -18.53 -29.97 -0.56
C ALA A 25 -18.65 -29.21 -1.88
N GLU A 26 -18.54 -29.90 -3.02
CA GLU A 26 -18.76 -29.33 -4.36
C GLU A 26 -20.19 -28.81 -4.54
N LYS A 27 -21.21 -29.55 -4.05
CA LYS A 27 -22.61 -29.08 -4.09
C LYS A 27 -22.86 -27.83 -3.24
N LEU A 28 -22.04 -27.60 -2.23
CA LEU A 28 -22.15 -26.47 -1.29
C LEU A 28 -21.17 -25.34 -1.60
N ASP A 29 -20.42 -25.45 -2.70
CA ASP A 29 -19.37 -24.53 -3.12
C ASP A 29 -18.33 -24.25 -2.02
N ILE A 30 -17.91 -25.31 -1.34
CA ILE A 30 -16.86 -25.26 -0.31
C ILE A 30 -15.79 -26.33 -0.54
N SER A 31 -14.64 -26.19 0.09
CA SER A 31 -13.59 -27.22 0.03
C SER A 31 -13.96 -28.42 0.89
N ARG A 32 -13.52 -29.61 0.47
CA ARG A 32 -13.70 -30.86 1.24
C ARG A 32 -13.13 -30.78 2.65
N SER A 33 -12.00 -30.10 2.83
CA SER A 33 -11.39 -29.90 4.15
C SER A 33 -12.31 -29.09 5.06
N VAL A 34 -12.93 -28.02 4.54
CA VAL A 34 -13.91 -27.21 5.29
C VAL A 34 -15.13 -28.04 5.69
N LEU A 35 -15.69 -28.84 4.78
CA LEU A 35 -16.81 -29.73 5.12
C LEU A 35 -16.42 -30.75 6.21
N SER A 36 -15.20 -31.30 6.13
CA SER A 36 -14.67 -32.21 7.16
C SER A 36 -14.54 -31.53 8.54
N TYR A 37 -14.11 -30.27 8.59
CA TYR A 37 -14.04 -29.51 9.83
C TYR A 37 -15.44 -29.28 10.44
N TYR A 38 -16.45 -29.00 9.62
CA TYR A 38 -17.84 -28.84 10.07
C TYR A 38 -18.44 -30.17 10.57
N GLU A 39 -18.21 -31.26 9.84
CA GLU A 39 -18.65 -32.61 10.21
C GLU A 39 -18.05 -33.08 11.55
N ASN A 40 -16.85 -32.59 11.91
CA ASN A 40 -16.15 -32.98 13.13
C ASN A 40 -16.22 -31.92 14.23
N THR A 41 -17.12 -30.94 14.13
CA THR A 41 -17.33 -29.87 15.13
C THR A 41 -16.09 -28.99 15.40
N ASN A 42 -15.06 -29.09 14.56
CA ASN A 42 -13.80 -28.39 14.73
C ASN A 42 -13.89 -26.92 14.29
N ALA A 43 -14.88 -26.58 13.47
CA ALA A 43 -15.15 -25.22 13.03
C ALA A 43 -16.65 -24.96 12.99
N GLU A 44 -17.03 -23.73 13.31
CA GLU A 44 -18.40 -23.26 13.19
C GLU A 44 -18.70 -22.88 11.73
N PRO A 45 -19.78 -23.42 11.13
CA PRO A 45 -20.14 -23.07 9.77
C PRO A 45 -20.57 -21.62 9.62
N ASN A 46 -20.11 -20.96 8.56
CA ASN A 46 -20.50 -19.59 8.26
C ASN A 46 -21.95 -19.51 7.75
N LEU A 47 -22.53 -18.30 7.76
CA LEU A 47 -23.90 -18.06 7.34
C LEU A 47 -24.17 -18.49 5.88
N TYR A 48 -23.18 -18.31 5.00
CA TYR A 48 -23.25 -18.72 3.60
C TYR A 48 -23.45 -20.24 3.46
N PHE A 49 -22.69 -21.04 4.21
CA PHE A 49 -22.85 -22.49 4.27
C PHE A 49 -24.22 -22.87 4.83
N LEU A 50 -24.65 -22.24 5.94
CA LEU A 50 -25.95 -22.53 6.55
C LEU A 50 -27.10 -22.24 5.59
N TYR A 51 -27.03 -21.13 4.85
CA TYR A 51 -28.02 -20.78 3.83
C TYR A 51 -28.06 -21.80 2.68
N ASN A 52 -26.90 -22.17 2.12
CA ASN A 52 -26.86 -23.14 1.04
C ASN A 52 -27.30 -24.54 1.48
N PHE A 53 -26.90 -24.94 2.69
CA PHE A 53 -27.27 -26.23 3.24
C PHE A 53 -28.75 -26.30 3.63
N SER A 54 -29.34 -25.21 4.16
CA SER A 54 -30.78 -25.15 4.44
C SER A 54 -31.60 -25.25 3.14
N ARG A 55 -31.12 -24.68 2.03
CA ARG A 55 -31.74 -24.86 0.71
C ARG A 55 -31.66 -26.30 0.19
N LEU A 56 -30.55 -27.01 0.44
CA LEU A 56 -30.43 -28.43 0.09
C LEU A 56 -31.37 -29.32 0.91
N LEU A 57 -31.65 -28.92 2.16
CA LEU A 57 -32.59 -29.61 3.06
C LEU A 57 -34.04 -29.13 2.89
N ASN A 58 -34.27 -28.08 2.11
CA ASN A 58 -35.55 -27.39 1.97
C ASN A 58 -36.17 -26.96 3.31
N CYS A 59 -35.34 -26.44 4.22
CA CYS A 59 -35.76 -25.91 5.52
C CYS A 59 -35.25 -24.47 5.72
N THR A 60 -35.79 -23.79 6.71
CA THR A 60 -35.29 -22.47 7.12
C THR A 60 -33.97 -22.59 7.91
N ILE A 61 -33.20 -21.51 7.97
CA ILE A 61 -31.95 -21.48 8.77
C ILE A 61 -32.27 -21.63 10.26
N ASP A 62 -33.38 -21.04 10.72
CA ASP A 62 -33.80 -21.16 12.12
C ASP A 62 -34.18 -22.60 12.47
N GLU A 63 -34.87 -23.34 11.60
CA GLU A 63 -35.14 -24.78 11.79
C GLU A 63 -33.86 -25.63 11.81
N LEU A 64 -32.88 -25.27 10.98
CA LEU A 64 -31.58 -25.94 10.90
C LEU A 64 -30.73 -25.73 12.18
N VAL A 65 -30.88 -24.57 12.83
CA VAL A 65 -30.05 -24.12 13.96
C VAL A 65 -30.72 -24.36 15.33
N ASP A 66 -32.06 -24.31 15.40
CA ASP A 66 -32.85 -24.30 16.64
C ASP A 66 -33.62 -25.61 16.90
N SER A 67 -33.43 -26.67 16.10
CA SER A 67 -34.17 -27.93 16.27
C SER A 67 -33.78 -28.66 17.57
N ALA A 68 -34.52 -28.36 18.64
CA ALA A 68 -34.51 -29.12 19.88
C ALA A 68 -35.02 -30.55 19.65
N ASP A 69 -36.10 -30.77 18.87
CA ASP A 69 -36.83 -32.05 18.90
C ASP A 69 -37.40 -32.60 17.55
N ILE A 70 -36.96 -32.12 16.38
CA ILE A 70 -37.67 -32.42 15.11
C ILE A 70 -37.15 -33.64 14.32
N PHE A 71 -35.93 -34.14 14.56
CA PHE A 71 -35.30 -35.10 13.65
C PHE A 71 -35.40 -36.59 14.00
N ASP A 72 -36.14 -36.96 15.06
CA ASP A 72 -36.37 -38.37 15.39
C ASP A 72 -37.42 -39.05 14.49
N ASP A 73 -38.24 -38.30 13.72
CA ASP A 73 -39.35 -38.90 12.95
C ASP A 73 -39.47 -38.44 11.48
N PHE A 74 -38.46 -37.74 10.93
CA PHE A 74 -38.52 -37.30 9.54
C PHE A 74 -38.08 -38.42 8.57
N SER A 75 -39.02 -39.31 8.25
CA SER A 75 -38.92 -40.16 7.06
C SER A 75 -39.07 -39.28 5.82
N LEU A 76 -37.99 -39.18 5.03
CA LEU A 76 -37.98 -38.47 3.74
C LEU A 76 -38.83 -39.23 2.71
N SER A 77 -40.15 -39.05 2.76
CA SER A 77 -41.04 -39.47 1.68
C SER A 77 -42.22 -38.53 1.54
N GLN A 78 -42.26 -37.88 0.37
CA GLN A 78 -43.39 -37.20 -0.28
C GLN A 78 -43.72 -35.77 0.17
N THR A 79 -43.39 -34.83 -0.73
CA THR A 79 -43.86 -33.45 -0.78
C THR A 79 -45.35 -33.37 -1.11
N PRO A 80 -46.16 -32.58 -0.38
CA PRO A 80 -47.37 -32.00 -0.93
C PRO A 80 -47.02 -30.67 -1.63
N GLN A 81 -47.29 -30.59 -2.93
CA GLN A 81 -47.39 -29.31 -3.62
C GLN A 81 -48.64 -28.60 -3.08
N ASN A 82 -48.46 -27.48 -2.38
CA ASN A 82 -49.58 -26.63 -2.01
C ASN A 82 -49.55 -25.35 -2.85
N GLU A 83 -50.40 -25.34 -3.88
CA GLU A 83 -51.00 -24.13 -4.42
C GLU A 83 -51.75 -23.42 -3.28
N PHE A 84 -51.54 -22.10 -3.15
CA PHE A 84 -52.20 -21.31 -2.12
C PHE A 84 -53.68 -21.05 -2.49
N GLU A 85 -54.62 -21.64 -1.74
CA GLU A 85 -56.01 -21.19 -1.74
C GLU A 85 -56.27 -20.11 -0.68
N PRO A 86 -57.14 -19.10 -0.95
CA PRO A 86 -57.38 -18.00 -0.04
C PRO A 86 -58.18 -18.42 1.21
N ILE A 87 -57.74 -17.90 2.36
CA ILE A 87 -58.28 -18.20 3.70
C ILE A 87 -59.77 -17.82 3.81
N LYS A 88 -60.63 -18.80 4.05
CA LYS A 88 -62.04 -18.57 4.44
C LYS A 88 -62.10 -18.11 5.90
N LYS A 89 -62.71 -16.94 6.15
CA LYS A 89 -62.96 -16.39 7.49
C LYS A 89 -63.85 -17.33 8.31
N SER A 90 -63.31 -17.99 9.32
CA SER A 90 -64.12 -18.62 10.36
C SER A 90 -64.46 -17.59 11.44
N LYS A 91 -65.76 -17.41 11.69
CA LYS A 91 -66.27 -16.64 12.83
C LYS A 91 -66.08 -17.49 14.10
N THR A 92 -65.06 -17.21 14.89
CA THR A 92 -64.96 -17.77 16.24
C THR A 92 -65.38 -16.70 17.25
N LYS A 93 -66.45 -16.97 18.00
CA LYS A 93 -66.94 -16.11 19.08
C LYS A 93 -65.84 -15.94 20.13
N VAL A 94 -65.43 -14.70 20.37
CA VAL A 94 -64.53 -14.33 21.46
C VAL A 94 -65.32 -14.40 22.77
N LYS A 95 -64.87 -15.23 23.72
CA LYS A 95 -65.26 -15.11 25.12
C LYS A 95 -64.35 -14.05 25.75
N GLU A 96 -64.94 -13.11 26.46
CA GLU A 96 -64.23 -12.15 27.29
C GLU A 96 -63.59 -12.90 28.48
N ASP A 97 -62.34 -13.34 28.30
CA ASP A 97 -61.53 -13.78 29.42
C ASP A 97 -60.83 -12.55 30.02
N THR A 98 -61.13 -12.31 31.29
CA THR A 98 -60.56 -11.23 32.08
C THR A 98 -59.03 -11.33 32.13
N LEU A 99 -58.33 -10.25 31.75
CA LEU A 99 -56.87 -10.15 31.81
C LEU A 99 -56.40 -10.26 33.25
N ASN A 100 -55.75 -11.39 33.59
CA ASN A 100 -55.22 -11.66 34.91
C ASN A 100 -53.89 -10.91 35.10
N ILE A 101 -53.64 -10.30 36.26
CA ILE A 101 -52.45 -9.44 36.52
C ILE A 101 -51.13 -10.22 36.32
N ASN A 102 -51.16 -11.55 36.46
CA ASN A 102 -50.03 -12.44 36.16
C ASN A 102 -49.67 -12.50 34.67
N ASP A 103 -50.60 -12.23 33.75
CA ASP A 103 -50.34 -12.22 32.31
C ASP A 103 -49.54 -10.98 31.89
N GLY A 104 -49.77 -9.84 32.55
CA GLY A 104 -49.01 -8.60 32.32
C GLY A 104 -47.54 -8.72 32.76
N GLN A 105 -47.27 -9.35 33.90
CA GLN A 105 -45.89 -9.58 34.37
C GLN A 105 -45.16 -10.60 33.49
N LYS A 106 -45.87 -11.64 33.02
CA LYS A 106 -45.32 -12.64 32.11
C LYS A 106 -44.97 -12.02 30.75
N PHE A 107 -45.86 -11.18 30.21
CA PHE A 107 -45.61 -10.41 28.99
C PHE A 107 -44.41 -9.46 29.12
N LEU A 108 -44.29 -8.75 30.25
CA LEU A 108 -43.14 -7.87 30.50
C LEU A 108 -41.81 -8.65 30.56
N LYS A 109 -41.83 -9.84 31.15
CA LYS A 109 -40.67 -10.75 31.20
C LYS A 109 -40.29 -11.24 29.80
N GLU A 110 -41.27 -11.57 28.96
CA GLU A 110 -41.05 -11.96 27.57
C GLU A 110 -40.46 -10.81 26.73
N ILE A 111 -40.99 -9.59 26.87
CA ILE A 111 -40.44 -8.40 26.20
C ILE A 111 -39.00 -8.15 26.64
N LYS A 112 -38.70 -8.24 27.95
CA LYS A 112 -37.33 -8.05 28.46
C LYS A 112 -36.36 -9.10 27.91
N ASN A 113 -36.83 -10.35 27.79
CA ASN A 113 -36.05 -11.42 27.17
C ASN A 113 -35.83 -11.17 25.68
N MET A 114 -36.85 -10.70 24.94
CA MET A 114 -36.70 -10.32 23.54
C MET A 114 -35.71 -9.16 23.38
N LEU A 115 -35.80 -8.12 24.21
CA LEU A 115 -34.88 -6.98 24.17
C LEU A 115 -33.43 -7.41 24.40
N ASN A 116 -33.20 -8.32 25.36
CA ASN A 116 -31.87 -8.89 25.60
C ASN A 116 -31.36 -9.73 24.42
N LYS A 117 -32.23 -10.50 23.75
CA LYS A 117 -31.87 -11.22 22.52
C LYS A 117 -31.47 -10.24 21.42
N VAL A 118 -32.26 -9.19 21.18
CA VAL A 118 -31.97 -8.16 20.17
C VAL A 118 -30.65 -7.44 20.46
N LYS A 119 -30.37 -7.12 21.73
CA LYS A 119 -29.08 -6.54 22.12
C LYS A 119 -27.92 -7.48 21.82
N LYS A 120 -28.06 -8.76 22.15
CA LYS A 120 -27.03 -9.77 21.88
C LYS A 120 -26.78 -9.94 20.38
N THR A 121 -27.84 -9.97 19.57
CA THR A 121 -27.69 -10.03 18.10
C THR A 121 -27.02 -8.78 17.54
N TYR A 122 -27.29 -7.60 18.11
CA TYR A 122 -26.61 -6.36 17.72
C TYR A 122 -25.11 -6.41 18.04
N ASP A 123 -24.75 -6.89 19.23
CA ASP A 123 -23.35 -7.04 19.62
C ASP A 123 -22.63 -8.06 18.71
N GLU A 124 -23.25 -9.21 18.42
CA GLU A 124 -22.73 -10.20 17.49
C GLU A 124 -22.52 -9.63 16.07
N LEU A 125 -23.46 -8.80 15.59
CA LEU A 125 -23.34 -8.14 14.30
C LEU A 125 -22.16 -7.14 14.29
N ASN A 126 -21.96 -6.39 15.36
CA ASN A 126 -20.82 -5.48 15.50
C ASN A 126 -19.49 -6.24 15.51
N TYR A 127 -19.40 -7.35 16.24
CA TYR A 127 -18.20 -8.20 16.21
C TYR A 127 -17.97 -8.84 14.84
N SER A 128 -19.03 -9.23 14.13
CA SER A 128 -18.95 -9.74 12.75
C SER A 128 -18.41 -8.67 11.80
N LYS A 129 -18.90 -7.43 11.89
CA LYS A 129 -18.40 -6.29 11.13
C LYS A 129 -16.91 -6.06 11.38
N LEU A 130 -16.50 -6.00 12.65
CA LEU A 130 -15.08 -5.84 13.02
C LEU A 130 -14.19 -6.95 12.47
N ARG A 131 -14.70 -8.19 12.36
CA ARG A 131 -13.99 -9.30 11.74
C ARG A 131 -13.82 -9.09 10.25
N ILE A 132 -14.88 -8.68 9.56
CA ILE A 132 -14.84 -8.39 8.12
C ILE A 132 -13.84 -7.27 7.84
N ASP A 133 -13.86 -6.19 8.62
CA ASP A 133 -12.92 -5.08 8.46
C ASP A 133 -11.47 -5.55 8.59
N ARG A 134 -11.17 -6.41 9.58
CA ARG A 134 -9.84 -7.03 9.70
C ARG A 134 -9.47 -7.87 8.48
N THR A 135 -10.38 -8.71 8.00
CA THR A 135 -10.11 -9.54 6.81
C THR A 135 -9.89 -8.70 5.55
N LEU A 136 -10.62 -7.58 5.39
CA LEU A 136 -10.39 -6.65 4.29
C LEU A 136 -8.97 -6.06 4.37
N THR A 137 -8.54 -5.60 5.55
CA THR A 137 -7.16 -5.11 5.70
C THR A 137 -6.10 -6.17 5.41
N GLU A 138 -6.36 -7.44 5.69
CA GLU A 138 -5.44 -8.53 5.35
C GLU A 138 -5.39 -8.79 3.84
N LEU A 139 -6.53 -8.72 3.16
CA LEU A 139 -6.61 -8.83 1.70
C LEU A 139 -5.87 -7.69 1.02
N ASP A 140 -6.03 -6.45 1.49
CA ASP A 140 -5.30 -5.30 0.95
C ASP A 140 -3.78 -5.48 1.10
N ARG A 141 -3.33 -5.95 2.26
CA ARG A 141 -1.92 -6.29 2.48
C ARG A 141 -1.45 -7.40 1.53
N ALA A 142 -2.29 -8.40 1.24
CA ALA A 142 -1.95 -9.47 0.31
C ALA A 142 -1.84 -8.96 -1.14
N ILE A 143 -2.73 -8.07 -1.57
CA ILE A 143 -2.67 -7.42 -2.88
C ILE A 143 -1.38 -6.60 -3.00
N ASN A 144 -1.03 -5.82 -1.98
CA ASN A 144 0.20 -5.02 -2.00
C ASN A 144 1.45 -5.89 -2.09
N ARG A 145 1.48 -7.05 -1.42
CA ARG A 145 2.59 -8.02 -1.59
C ARG A 145 2.67 -8.56 -3.02
N ALA A 146 1.53 -8.85 -3.64
CA ALA A 146 1.48 -9.34 -5.02
C ALA A 146 1.92 -8.27 -6.04
N ASN A 147 1.63 -7.00 -5.80
CA ASN A 147 2.10 -5.91 -6.66
C ASN A 147 3.63 -5.74 -6.57
N ARG A 148 4.19 -5.78 -5.35
CA ARG A 148 5.65 -5.75 -5.15
C ARG A 148 6.37 -6.89 -5.87
N THR A 149 5.85 -8.12 -5.77
CA THR A 149 6.46 -9.25 -6.49
C THR A 149 6.39 -9.09 -8.01
N LYS A 150 5.32 -8.49 -8.53
CA LYS A 150 5.19 -8.16 -9.96
C LYS A 150 6.22 -7.11 -10.39
N GLU A 151 6.47 -6.08 -9.59
CA GLU A 151 7.51 -5.08 -9.87
C GLU A 151 8.92 -5.68 -9.85
N ASP A 152 9.23 -6.52 -8.87
CA ASP A 152 10.50 -7.25 -8.80
C ASP A 152 10.73 -8.13 -10.02
N LEU A 153 9.69 -8.81 -10.49
CA LEU A 153 9.73 -9.60 -11.72
C LEU A 153 9.96 -8.71 -12.95
N ASN A 154 9.32 -7.55 -13.03
CA ASN A 154 9.54 -6.59 -14.11
C ASN A 154 10.97 -6.03 -14.12
N LEU A 155 11.53 -5.72 -12.95
CA LEU A 155 12.92 -5.33 -12.80
C LEU A 155 13.87 -6.44 -13.26
N SER A 156 13.58 -7.67 -12.87
CA SER A 156 14.34 -8.86 -13.28
C SER A 156 14.28 -9.06 -14.81
N LEU A 157 13.10 -8.91 -15.41
CA LEU A 157 12.93 -8.95 -16.86
C LEU A 157 13.75 -7.87 -17.58
N ARG A 158 13.74 -6.63 -17.06
CA ARG A 158 14.58 -5.54 -17.60
C ARG A 158 16.08 -5.87 -17.51
N ARG A 159 16.54 -6.50 -16.42
CA ARG A 159 17.94 -6.95 -16.29
C ARG A 159 18.28 -8.00 -17.35
N VAL A 160 17.41 -8.99 -17.54
CA VAL A 160 17.59 -10.04 -18.56
C VAL A 160 17.64 -9.43 -19.96
N ASN A 161 16.75 -8.49 -20.29
CA ASN A 161 16.75 -7.84 -21.60
C ASN A 161 18.04 -7.05 -21.87
N ARG A 162 18.58 -6.34 -20.86
CA ARG A 162 19.89 -5.66 -21.00
C ARG A 162 21.02 -6.64 -21.25
N LEU A 163 21.05 -7.75 -20.49
CA LEU A 163 22.04 -8.80 -20.70
C LEU A 163 21.95 -9.37 -22.11
N TYR A 164 20.74 -9.60 -22.61
CA TYR A 164 20.52 -10.04 -23.98
C TYR A 164 21.04 -9.04 -25.02
N ASP A 165 20.77 -7.75 -24.84
CA ASP A 165 21.26 -6.70 -25.75
C ASP A 165 22.79 -6.59 -25.73
N ASP A 166 23.41 -6.72 -24.57
CA ASP A 166 24.87 -6.73 -24.44
C ASP A 166 25.46 -7.97 -25.12
N LEU A 167 24.85 -9.14 -24.95
CA LEU A 167 25.25 -10.38 -25.61
C LEU A 167 25.14 -10.28 -27.14
N LYS A 168 24.10 -9.61 -27.63
CA LYS A 168 23.91 -9.33 -29.06
C LYS A 168 25.01 -8.40 -29.58
N ARG A 169 25.39 -7.37 -28.81
CA ARG A 169 26.48 -6.44 -29.17
C ARG A 169 27.84 -7.12 -29.19
N THR A 170 28.12 -8.01 -28.23
CA THR A 170 29.38 -8.76 -28.21
C THR A 170 29.47 -9.67 -29.43
N ASN A 171 28.40 -10.39 -29.76
CA ASN A 171 28.36 -11.24 -30.95
C ASN A 171 28.59 -10.43 -32.24
N SER A 172 27.97 -9.26 -32.38
CA SER A 172 28.22 -8.38 -33.53
C SER A 172 29.64 -7.77 -33.57
N ARG A 173 30.33 -7.64 -32.43
CA ARG A 173 31.73 -7.18 -32.39
C ARG A 173 32.68 -8.28 -32.83
N GLU A 174 32.41 -9.51 -32.40
CA GLU A 174 33.16 -10.71 -32.82
C GLU A 174 33.10 -10.87 -34.34
N GLU A 175 31.90 -10.80 -34.93
CA GLU A 175 31.72 -10.82 -36.39
C GLU A 175 32.49 -9.71 -37.14
N ARG A 176 32.63 -8.53 -36.53
CA ARG A 176 33.40 -7.41 -37.11
C ARG A 176 34.90 -7.63 -36.96
N PHE A 177 35.34 -8.17 -35.83
CA PHE A 177 36.74 -8.49 -35.60
C PHE A 177 37.24 -9.52 -36.61
N ASP A 178 36.46 -10.57 -36.88
CA ASP A 178 36.78 -11.57 -37.90
C ASP A 178 36.93 -10.95 -39.30
N LYS A 179 36.12 -9.95 -39.64
CA LYS A 179 36.25 -9.22 -40.91
C LYS A 179 37.53 -8.39 -40.96
N LEU A 180 37.89 -7.71 -39.87
CA LEU A 180 39.12 -6.92 -39.79
C LEU A 180 40.37 -7.79 -39.86
N VAL A 181 40.37 -8.95 -39.18
CA VAL A 181 41.47 -9.92 -39.26
C VAL A 181 41.68 -10.38 -40.70
N LYS A 182 40.59 -10.73 -41.41
CA LYS A 182 40.68 -11.07 -42.84
C LYS A 182 41.25 -9.93 -43.70
N GLN A 183 40.83 -8.69 -43.44
CA GLN A 183 41.38 -7.52 -44.16
C GLN A 183 42.86 -7.29 -43.88
N LEU A 184 43.32 -7.49 -42.64
CA LEU A 184 44.72 -7.38 -42.27
C LEU A 184 45.57 -8.48 -42.92
N ASP A 185 45.05 -9.71 -43.01
CA ASP A 185 45.71 -10.80 -43.73
C ASP A 185 45.85 -10.47 -45.23
N ASP A 186 44.84 -9.83 -45.83
CA ASP A 186 44.87 -9.41 -47.23
C ASP A 186 45.85 -8.24 -47.46
N ILE A 187 45.96 -7.30 -46.52
CA ILE A 187 46.93 -6.19 -46.57
C ILE A 187 48.36 -6.71 -46.39
N SER A 188 48.58 -7.62 -45.44
CA SER A 188 49.87 -8.25 -45.17
C SER A 188 50.42 -8.96 -46.41
N LYS A 189 49.56 -9.64 -47.17
CA LYS A 189 49.93 -10.28 -48.44
C LYS A 189 50.30 -9.30 -49.56
N ASN A 190 49.88 -8.03 -49.46
CA ASN A 190 50.07 -7.00 -50.49
C ASN A 190 51.15 -5.95 -50.13
N LEU A 191 51.80 -6.06 -48.96
CA LEU A 191 52.90 -5.17 -48.58
C LEU A 191 54.21 -5.60 -49.26
N ASN A 192 54.79 -4.69 -50.04
CA ASN A 192 56.02 -4.89 -50.81
C ASN A 192 57.26 -4.80 -49.88
N PRO A 193 58.17 -5.80 -49.82
CA PRO A 193 59.22 -5.88 -48.80
C PRO A 193 60.38 -4.86 -48.92
N ASN A 194 60.35 -3.89 -49.83
CA ASN A 194 61.49 -3.00 -50.12
C ASN A 194 61.33 -1.55 -49.60
N PHE A 195 60.68 -1.35 -48.45
CA PHE A 195 60.39 -0.02 -47.88
C PHE A 195 61.49 0.49 -46.91
N GLU A 196 62.77 0.40 -47.29
CA GLU A 196 63.88 0.83 -46.42
C GLU A 196 64.82 1.91 -46.99
N ASN A 197 64.60 2.46 -48.19
CA ASN A 197 65.60 3.36 -48.83
C ASN A 197 65.19 4.81 -49.12
N ASP A 198 63.97 5.26 -48.79
CA ASP A 198 63.50 6.60 -49.25
C ASP A 198 63.45 7.69 -48.16
N ILE A 199 64.09 7.50 -47.00
CA ILE A 199 64.03 8.48 -45.88
C ILE A 199 65.27 9.42 -45.84
N ILE A 200 66.29 9.19 -46.67
CA ILE A 200 67.46 10.08 -46.77
C ILE A 200 67.27 11.01 -47.96
N ASP A 201 66.58 12.13 -47.73
CA ASP A 201 66.76 13.42 -48.41
C ASP A 201 65.45 14.20 -48.33
N MET A 202 65.30 15.03 -47.29
CA MET A 202 64.62 16.33 -47.37
C MET A 202 64.79 17.03 -46.00
N THR A 203 65.96 17.63 -45.82
CA THR A 203 66.12 18.79 -44.93
C THR A 203 65.35 19.99 -45.50
N ASP A 204 64.86 20.84 -44.60
CA ASP A 204 64.39 22.22 -44.80
C ASP A 204 62.90 22.45 -45.07
N ILE A 205 62.06 22.39 -44.02
CA ILE A 205 60.91 23.30 -43.86
C ILE A 205 60.73 23.65 -42.38
N GLU A 206 61.07 24.89 -42.01
CA GLU A 206 60.62 25.53 -40.76
C GLU A 206 59.08 25.69 -40.82
N ILE A 207 58.36 24.81 -40.13
CA ILE A 207 56.92 24.97 -39.91
C ILE A 207 56.72 25.64 -38.56
N SER A 208 56.19 26.86 -38.62
CA SER A 208 55.83 27.73 -37.50
C SER A 208 55.02 27.01 -36.42
N THR A 209 55.52 27.09 -35.20
CA THR A 209 54.96 26.47 -33.97
C THR A 209 53.69 27.14 -33.43
N ASP A 210 53.03 28.00 -34.21
CA ASP A 210 51.99 28.91 -33.70
C ASP A 210 50.55 28.41 -33.88
N LEU A 211 50.35 27.17 -34.36
CA LEU A 211 49.01 26.61 -34.63
C LEU A 211 48.69 25.29 -33.92
N VAL A 212 49.55 24.81 -33.02
CA VAL A 212 49.29 23.59 -32.24
C VAL A 212 49.09 23.97 -30.78
N PRO A 213 47.86 23.86 -30.22
CA PRO A 213 47.66 24.08 -28.80
C PRO A 213 48.55 23.11 -28.01
N SER A 214 49.28 23.65 -27.03
CA SER A 214 50.23 22.88 -26.23
C SER A 214 49.55 21.67 -25.59
N VAL A 215 50.29 20.57 -25.39
CA VAL A 215 49.77 19.37 -24.68
C VAL A 215 49.24 19.74 -23.28
N GLU A 216 49.80 20.77 -22.66
CA GLU A 216 49.31 21.34 -21.40
C GLU A 216 47.95 22.04 -21.53
N GLU A 217 47.72 22.83 -22.58
CA GLU A 217 46.42 23.47 -22.83
C GLU A 217 45.34 22.45 -23.17
N LEU A 218 45.67 21.45 -23.99
CA LEU A 218 44.76 20.33 -24.28
C LEU A 218 44.44 19.54 -22.99
N ARG A 219 45.42 19.35 -22.10
CA ARG A 219 45.19 18.73 -20.79
C ARG A 219 44.32 19.60 -19.88
N LYS A 220 44.56 20.91 -19.78
CA LYS A 220 43.73 21.83 -18.98
C LYS A 220 42.30 21.87 -19.51
N ASN A 221 42.12 21.98 -20.81
CA ASN A 221 40.80 22.00 -21.45
C ASN A 221 40.09 20.66 -21.26
N LYS A 222 40.79 19.53 -21.38
CA LYS A 222 40.23 18.20 -21.12
C LYS A 222 39.87 17.98 -19.64
N ILE A 223 40.67 18.52 -18.71
CA ILE A 223 40.37 18.50 -17.26
C ILE A 223 39.17 19.40 -16.95
N LEU A 224 39.06 20.56 -17.60
CA LEU A 224 37.92 21.48 -17.46
C LEU A 224 36.65 20.86 -18.06
N GLU A 225 36.72 20.22 -19.23
CA GLU A 225 35.64 19.41 -19.80
C GLU A 225 35.25 18.24 -18.89
N PHE A 226 36.21 17.57 -18.25
CA PHE A 226 35.92 16.47 -17.32
C PHE A 226 35.23 16.98 -16.04
N LYS A 227 35.68 18.12 -15.50
CA LYS A 227 35.05 18.80 -14.36
C LYS A 227 33.65 19.32 -14.71
N ASN A 228 33.44 19.86 -15.91
CA ASN A 228 32.14 20.32 -16.38
C ASN A 228 31.19 19.15 -16.67
N LYS A 229 31.68 18.04 -17.27
CA LYS A 229 30.92 16.78 -17.40
C LYS A 229 30.52 16.17 -16.06
N SER A 230 31.29 16.38 -14.99
CA SER A 230 30.93 15.93 -13.64
C SER A 230 29.94 16.87 -12.92
N LYS A 231 29.79 18.13 -13.36
CA LYS A 231 28.73 19.04 -12.90
C LYS A 231 27.45 18.93 -13.73
N GLU A 232 27.57 18.57 -15.01
CA GLU A 232 26.45 18.34 -15.95
C GLU A 232 26.07 16.86 -16.09
N SER A 233 26.71 15.95 -15.36
CA SER A 233 26.17 14.60 -15.18
C SER A 233 24.92 14.74 -14.32
N ASN A 234 23.78 14.87 -15.00
CA ASN A 234 22.43 14.60 -14.50
C ASN A 234 22.47 13.63 -13.33
N SER A 235 22.55 14.16 -12.11
CA SER A 235 22.31 13.33 -10.95
C SER A 235 20.82 13.05 -11.04
N LYS A 236 20.48 11.85 -11.52
CA LYS A 236 19.11 11.31 -11.46
C LYS A 236 18.52 11.46 -10.07
N TYR A 237 19.38 11.66 -9.07
CA TYR A 237 19.05 11.83 -7.66
C TYR A 237 19.48 13.21 -7.15
N ILE A 238 18.67 13.80 -6.28
CA ILE A 238 18.96 14.96 -5.45
C ILE A 238 19.35 14.48 -4.05
N ARG A 239 20.35 15.11 -3.44
CA ARG A 239 20.76 14.85 -2.06
C ARG A 239 19.93 15.72 -1.12
N ILE A 240 19.26 15.12 -0.15
CA ILE A 240 18.48 15.81 0.88
C ILE A 240 19.05 15.44 2.26
N PRO A 241 19.56 16.41 3.05
CA PRO A 241 20.03 16.15 4.40
C PRO A 241 18.85 16.00 5.37
N ILE A 242 18.86 14.97 6.20
CA ILE A 242 17.92 14.80 7.32
C ILE A 242 18.53 15.47 8.56
N LEU A 243 17.80 16.41 9.13
CA LEU A 243 18.20 17.16 10.31
C LEU A 243 17.48 16.61 11.55
N GLY A 244 18.19 16.52 12.67
CA GLY A 244 17.65 15.91 13.89
C GLY A 244 16.84 16.84 14.77
N VAL A 245 17.43 17.96 15.17
CA VAL A 245 16.79 18.97 16.00
C VAL A 245 17.02 20.31 15.33
N VAL A 246 15.96 21.07 15.09
CA VAL A 246 16.07 22.43 14.59
C VAL A 246 16.32 23.33 15.80
N ALA A 247 17.55 23.80 15.98
CA ALA A 247 17.91 24.71 17.06
C ALA A 247 17.38 26.12 16.76
N ALA A 248 16.68 26.73 17.72
CA ALA A 248 16.26 28.13 17.62
C ALA A 248 17.46 29.07 17.68
N GLY A 249 17.47 30.05 16.77
CA GLY A 249 18.53 31.04 16.64
C GLY A 249 18.63 31.64 15.24
N ASN A 250 19.85 32.04 14.85
CA ASN A 250 20.09 32.64 13.54
C ASN A 250 19.63 31.71 12.40
N PRO A 251 18.83 32.18 11.43
CA PRO A 251 18.29 31.37 10.34
C PRO A 251 19.36 30.71 9.46
N SER A 252 20.62 31.17 9.55
CA SER A 252 21.77 30.56 8.89
C SER A 252 22.29 29.28 9.58
N TYR A 253 22.07 29.12 10.89
CA TYR A 253 22.63 28.04 11.73
C TYR A 253 21.61 26.98 12.15
N ALA A 254 20.34 27.13 11.78
CA ALA A 254 19.25 26.23 12.19
C ALA A 254 19.33 24.78 11.65
N CYS A 255 20.39 24.43 10.91
CA CYS A 255 20.48 23.16 10.17
C CYS A 255 21.85 22.45 10.30
N GLU A 256 22.52 22.49 11.46
CA GLU A 256 23.92 22.00 11.54
C GLU A 256 24.08 20.53 11.98
N ASN A 257 23.08 19.90 12.59
CA ASN A 257 23.16 18.48 12.94
C ASN A 257 22.51 17.61 11.87
N ILE A 258 23.24 17.36 10.79
CA ILE A 258 22.90 16.37 9.77
C ILE A 258 23.00 14.99 10.41
N LEU A 259 21.85 14.32 10.59
CA LEU A 259 21.78 12.95 11.08
C LEU A 259 22.10 11.97 9.95
N ASP A 260 21.54 12.20 8.77
CA ASP A 260 21.67 11.31 7.62
C ASP A 260 21.49 12.08 6.30
N ASN A 261 21.82 11.45 5.18
CA ASN A 261 21.60 11.99 3.83
C ASN A 261 20.83 10.97 2.99
N ILE A 262 19.67 11.37 2.49
CA ILE A 262 18.90 10.57 1.54
C ILE A 262 19.13 11.08 0.11
N TYR A 263 19.03 10.16 -0.85
CA TYR A 263 19.18 10.45 -2.26
C TYR A 263 17.87 10.08 -2.98
N LEU A 264 17.07 11.08 -3.34
CA LEU A 264 15.76 10.88 -3.98
C LEU A 264 15.82 11.21 -5.46
N PRO A 265 15.06 10.55 -6.35
CA PRO A 265 15.05 10.89 -7.76
C PRO A 265 14.60 12.34 -8.00
N LYS A 266 15.22 13.04 -8.95
CA LYS A 266 14.95 14.46 -9.24
C LYS A 266 13.54 14.73 -9.79
N GLY A 267 12.78 13.69 -10.18
CA GLY A 267 11.46 13.82 -10.81
C GLY A 267 10.46 14.63 -9.99
N ASN A 268 10.50 14.52 -8.67
CA ASN A 268 9.54 15.17 -7.77
C ASN A 268 10.12 16.45 -7.13
N PHE A 269 11.38 16.80 -7.40
CA PHE A 269 12.09 17.89 -6.74
C PHE A 269 12.65 18.87 -7.76
N SER A 270 12.27 20.14 -7.66
CA SER A 270 12.79 21.18 -8.53
C SER A 270 14.21 21.56 -8.13
N SER A 271 15.14 21.59 -9.09
CA SER A 271 16.54 21.98 -8.82
C SER A 271 16.72 23.43 -8.34
N SER A 272 15.69 24.26 -8.47
CA SER A 272 15.75 25.66 -8.03
C SER A 272 15.51 25.84 -6.53
N PHE A 273 14.98 24.82 -5.85
CA PHE A 273 14.69 24.88 -4.43
C PHE A 273 15.65 24.02 -3.60
N THR A 274 15.85 24.42 -2.36
CA THR A 274 16.64 23.65 -1.38
C THR A 274 15.69 22.86 -0.49
N TYR A 275 15.95 21.56 -0.33
CA TYR A 275 15.14 20.65 0.48
C TYR A 275 15.94 20.12 1.67
N PHE A 276 15.24 19.83 2.77
CA PHE A 276 15.80 19.16 3.94
C PHE A 276 14.72 18.25 4.56
N GLY A 277 15.14 17.21 5.26
CA GLY A 277 14.25 16.29 5.97
C GLY A 277 14.22 16.59 7.46
N LEU A 278 13.07 16.40 8.09
CA LEU A 278 12.94 16.38 9.55
C LEU A 278 12.21 15.13 10.01
N LYS A 279 12.58 14.62 11.18
CA LYS A 279 11.84 13.54 11.84
C LYS A 279 10.69 14.14 12.64
N VAL A 280 9.47 13.71 12.36
CA VAL A 280 8.28 14.10 13.11
C VAL A 280 8.37 13.52 14.51
N LYS A 281 8.01 14.34 15.51
CA LYS A 281 7.95 13.94 16.90
C LYS A 281 6.62 14.36 17.51
N GLY A 282 5.88 13.41 18.06
CA GLY A 282 4.58 13.62 18.68
C GLY A 282 3.41 13.30 17.76
N ASP A 283 2.20 13.54 18.26
CA ASP A 283 0.93 13.11 17.66
C ASP A 283 0.13 14.26 17.05
N SER A 284 0.67 15.48 17.03
CA SER A 284 -0.07 16.68 16.61
C SER A 284 -0.40 16.73 15.11
N MET A 285 0.24 15.92 14.28
CA MET A 285 -0.01 15.80 12.84
C MET A 285 -0.33 14.33 12.46
N ASN A 286 -0.76 13.50 13.43
CA ASN A 286 -0.89 12.04 13.24
C ASN A 286 -1.96 11.61 12.23
N GLU A 287 -2.82 12.50 11.76
CA GLU A 287 -3.74 12.22 10.65
C GLU A 287 -3.03 12.26 9.29
N LEU A 288 -1.84 12.90 9.21
CA LEU A 288 -1.06 13.08 7.99
C LEU A 288 0.32 12.44 8.06
N PHE A 289 0.98 12.50 9.21
CA PHE A 289 2.33 11.98 9.43
C PHE A 289 2.43 11.26 10.78
N GLU A 290 2.95 10.04 10.77
CA GLU A 290 3.12 9.24 11.99
C GLU A 290 4.32 9.71 12.85
N ASP A 291 4.30 9.40 14.15
CA ASP A 291 5.42 9.70 15.03
C ASP A 291 6.68 8.95 14.57
N GLY A 292 7.78 9.69 14.39
CA GLY A 292 9.05 9.17 13.91
C GLY A 292 9.18 9.07 12.39
N GLU A 293 8.16 9.46 11.62
CA GLU A 293 8.23 9.55 10.17
C GLU A 293 9.14 10.70 9.71
N VAL A 294 9.77 10.55 8.54
CA VAL A 294 10.62 11.59 7.96
C VAL A 294 9.81 12.37 6.94
N ILE A 295 9.63 13.67 7.17
CA ILE A 295 8.96 14.58 6.24
C ILE A 295 9.99 15.38 5.44
N ILE A 296 9.70 15.61 4.16
CA ILE A 296 10.55 16.41 3.28
C ILE A 296 10.00 17.82 3.20
N ILE A 297 10.87 18.79 3.46
CA ILE A 297 10.52 20.20 3.56
C ILE A 297 11.30 20.99 2.52
N ARG A 298 10.57 21.82 1.78
CA ARG A 298 11.13 22.84 0.89
C ARG A 298 11.43 24.10 1.70
N LYS A 299 12.68 24.54 1.71
CA LYS A 299 13.09 25.79 2.38
C LYS A 299 12.52 26.99 1.63
N THR A 300 11.46 27.58 2.16
CA THR A 300 10.78 28.75 1.61
C THR A 300 10.06 29.49 2.73
N SER A 301 10.04 30.82 2.66
CA SER A 301 9.19 31.66 3.52
C SER A 301 7.83 31.95 2.88
N LEU A 302 7.66 31.59 1.60
CA LEU A 302 6.43 31.83 0.83
C LEU A 302 5.55 30.58 0.88
N VAL A 303 4.41 30.73 1.56
CA VAL A 303 3.39 29.69 1.79
C VAL A 303 2.00 30.29 1.59
N HIS A 304 1.02 29.45 1.32
CA HIS A 304 -0.39 29.82 1.14
C HIS A 304 -1.24 29.29 2.30
N ASN A 305 -2.48 29.74 2.38
CA ASN A 305 -3.43 29.17 3.33
C ASN A 305 -3.66 27.69 3.01
N ASP A 306 -3.83 26.89 4.06
CA ASP A 306 -4.02 25.44 4.03
C ASP A 306 -2.73 24.64 3.71
N ASP A 307 -1.59 25.32 3.56
CA ASP A 307 -0.29 24.67 3.42
C ASP A 307 0.20 24.12 4.76
N ILE A 308 0.82 22.94 4.75
CA ILE A 308 1.50 22.40 5.93
C ILE A 308 2.90 22.99 6.02
N VAL A 309 3.20 23.67 7.13
CA VAL A 309 4.45 24.42 7.29
C VAL A 309 5.22 23.99 8.52
N ILE A 310 6.54 24.19 8.43
CA ILE A 310 7.39 24.23 9.62
C ILE A 310 7.55 25.67 10.04
N ALA A 311 7.04 25.98 11.22
CA ALA A 311 7.04 27.30 11.82
C ALA A 311 7.79 27.29 13.15
N PHE A 312 8.64 28.29 13.35
CA PHE A 312 9.17 28.63 14.66
C PHE A 312 8.17 29.51 15.39
N VAL A 313 7.83 29.10 16.61
CA VAL A 313 7.06 29.90 17.56
C VAL A 313 7.94 30.07 18.80
N GLY A 314 8.41 31.29 19.03
CA GLY A 314 9.46 31.53 20.03
C GLY A 314 10.74 30.74 19.69
N ASP A 315 11.11 29.81 20.56
CA ASP A 315 12.31 28.98 20.44
C ASP A 315 12.04 27.52 20.01
N GLU A 316 10.80 27.18 19.68
CA GLU A 316 10.42 25.81 19.30
C GLU A 316 9.96 25.72 17.84
N ALA A 317 10.49 24.73 17.12
CA ALA A 317 10.04 24.39 15.77
C ALA A 317 8.82 23.48 15.85
N THR A 318 7.75 23.84 15.14
CA THR A 318 6.49 23.12 15.13
C THR A 318 6.03 22.86 13.69
N CYS A 319 5.35 21.73 13.48
CA CYS A 319 4.70 21.38 12.22
C CYS A 319 3.18 21.51 12.39
N LYS A 320 2.54 22.35 11.56
CA LYS A 320 1.10 22.67 11.61
C LYS A 320 0.62 23.12 10.22
N GLU A 321 -0.68 23.05 9.98
CA GLU A 321 -1.28 23.74 8.84
C GLU A 321 -1.32 25.25 9.11
N TYR A 322 -0.95 26.03 8.09
CA TYR A 322 -0.89 27.48 8.12
C TYR A 322 -2.18 28.09 7.56
N TYR A 323 -2.77 29.02 8.32
CA TYR A 323 -3.90 29.80 7.84
C TYR A 323 -3.79 31.27 8.27
N TYR A 324 -3.71 32.17 7.29
CA TYR A 324 -3.70 33.61 7.51
C TYR A 324 -5.07 34.22 7.23
N ASP A 325 -5.63 34.89 8.23
CA ASP A 325 -6.96 35.53 8.16
C ASP A 325 -6.89 37.04 7.82
N GLY A 326 -5.70 37.55 7.52
CA GLY A 326 -5.47 38.97 7.24
C GLY A 326 -4.90 39.76 8.41
N ASN A 327 -4.95 39.23 9.63
CA ASN A 327 -4.50 39.92 10.84
C ASN A 327 -3.63 39.03 11.74
N ASN A 328 -3.96 37.74 11.84
CA ASN A 328 -3.27 36.76 12.67
C ASN A 328 -2.87 35.52 11.86
N ILE A 329 -1.84 34.83 12.35
CA ILE A 329 -1.44 33.53 11.84
C ILE A 329 -2.07 32.46 12.72
N ASN A 330 -2.84 31.59 12.09
CA ASN A 330 -3.44 30.44 12.73
C ASN A 330 -2.62 29.19 12.38
N LEU A 331 -2.19 28.46 13.41
CA LEU A 331 -1.52 27.18 13.27
C LEU A 331 -2.47 26.07 13.72
N ILE A 332 -2.88 25.22 12.77
CA ILE A 332 -3.92 24.21 12.98
C ILE A 332 -3.24 22.82 13.04
N PRO A 333 -3.42 22.06 14.14
CA PRO A 333 -2.98 20.68 14.22
C PRO A 333 -3.96 19.73 13.54
N HIS A 334 -3.44 18.66 12.93
CA HIS A 334 -4.22 17.55 12.37
C HIS A 334 -3.98 16.29 13.19
N SER A 335 -4.74 16.15 14.27
CA SER A 335 -4.54 15.07 15.24
C SER A 335 -5.84 14.43 15.69
N THR A 336 -5.81 13.10 15.82
CA THR A 336 -6.87 12.31 16.47
C THR A 336 -6.98 12.58 17.98
N ASN A 337 -6.02 13.28 18.58
CA ASN A 337 -6.00 13.63 19.99
C ASN A 337 -6.59 15.04 20.22
N SER A 338 -7.73 15.12 20.93
CA SER A 338 -8.44 16.37 21.18
C SER A 338 -7.69 17.38 22.08
N LYS A 339 -6.51 17.02 22.60
CA LYS A 339 -5.65 17.93 23.36
C LYS A 339 -4.99 18.97 22.47
N HIS A 340 -4.76 18.65 21.20
CA HIS A 340 -4.18 19.59 20.24
C HIS A 340 -5.28 20.53 19.72
N LYS A 341 -5.15 21.82 20.02
CA LYS A 341 -6.10 22.86 19.62
C LYS A 341 -5.43 23.84 18.68
N LYS A 342 -6.24 24.47 17.84
CA LYS A 342 -5.84 25.61 17.01
C LYS A 342 -5.16 26.68 17.87
N GLN A 343 -3.97 27.11 17.45
CA GLN A 343 -3.22 28.19 18.07
C GLN A 343 -3.25 29.41 17.18
N VAL A 344 -3.36 30.60 17.79
CA VAL A 344 -3.43 31.88 17.09
C VAL A 344 -2.28 32.74 17.59
N TYR A 345 -1.49 33.24 16.65
CA TYR A 345 -0.30 34.03 16.91
C TYR A 345 -0.32 35.32 16.10
N SER A 346 0.38 36.33 16.60
CA SER A 346 0.64 37.54 15.82
C SER A 346 1.67 37.26 14.72
N VAL A 347 1.67 38.04 13.64
CA VAL A 347 2.58 37.85 12.50
C VAL A 347 4.06 37.87 12.93
N ASP A 348 4.40 38.68 13.92
CA ASP A 348 5.78 38.84 14.41
C ASP A 348 6.26 37.67 15.28
N GLU A 349 5.35 36.83 15.78
CA GLU A 349 5.67 35.72 16.70
C GLU A 349 6.02 34.43 15.94
N VAL A 350 5.67 34.34 14.66
CA VAL A 350 5.79 33.12 13.86
C VAL A 350 6.77 33.33 12.72
N LYS A 351 7.78 32.46 12.65
CA LYS A 351 8.74 32.46 11.56
C LYS A 351 8.67 31.18 10.75
N ILE A 352 8.30 31.30 9.48
CA ILE A 352 8.16 30.18 8.57
C ILE A 352 9.53 29.77 8.02
N ILE A 353 9.86 28.48 8.17
CA ILE A 353 11.13 27.90 7.71
C ILE A 353 10.96 27.26 6.34
N GLY A 354 9.82 26.58 6.14
CA GLY A 354 9.60 25.80 4.94
C GLY A 354 8.21 25.21 4.84
N LEU A 355 7.89 24.82 3.61
CA LEU A 355 6.68 24.10 3.22
C LEU A 355 6.96 22.59 3.26
N VAL A 356 6.07 21.82 3.86
CA VAL A 356 6.13 20.35 3.83
C VAL A 356 5.58 19.88 2.48
N GLU A 357 6.40 19.17 1.71
CA GLU A 357 6.02 18.63 0.40
C GLU A 357 5.42 17.22 0.50
N GLY A 358 5.74 16.49 1.58
CA GLY A 358 5.18 15.15 1.84
C GLY A 358 6.05 14.31 2.76
N SER A 359 5.60 13.08 3.03
CA SER A 359 6.40 12.08 3.74
C SER A 359 7.43 11.44 2.81
N LEU A 360 8.58 11.05 3.35
CA LEU A 360 9.55 10.21 2.67
C LEU A 360 8.91 8.93 2.12
N ASN A 361 7.96 8.34 2.85
CA ASN A 361 7.25 7.15 2.40
C ASN A 361 6.44 7.42 1.13
N ASP A 362 5.74 8.55 1.06
CA ASP A 362 4.97 8.95 -0.14
C ASP A 362 5.88 9.08 -1.37
N PHE A 363 7.07 9.67 -1.18
CA PHE A 363 8.04 9.79 -2.25
C PHE A 363 8.59 8.43 -2.68
N LEU A 364 8.84 7.52 -1.75
CA LEU A 364 9.31 6.17 -2.08
C LEU A 364 8.23 5.35 -2.79
N ASP A 365 6.98 5.41 -2.32
CA ASP A 365 5.85 4.71 -2.92
C ASP A 365 5.49 5.25 -4.31
N SER A 366 5.76 6.54 -4.59
CA SER A 366 5.55 7.11 -5.94
C SER A 366 6.46 6.52 -7.05
N TYR A 367 7.52 5.79 -6.67
CA TYR A 367 8.46 5.15 -7.60
C TYR A 367 8.36 3.62 -7.66
N ILE A 368 7.48 3.03 -6.85
CA ILE A 368 7.13 1.61 -6.83
C ILE A 368 5.97 1.42 -7.82
#